data_AF-Q74B93-F1
#
_entry.id   AF-Q74B93-F1
#
_cell.length_a   1.000
_cell.length_b   1.000
_cell.length_c   1.000
_cell.angle_alpha   90.00
_cell.angle_beta   90.00
_cell.angle_gamma   90.00
#
_symmetry.space_group_name_H-M   'P 1'
#
loop_
_entity.id
_entity.type
_entity.pdbx_description
1 polymer ?
#
loop_
_entity_poly.entity_id
_entity_poly.type
_entity_poly.pdbx_seq_one_letter_code
_entity_poly.pdbx_strand_id
1 'polypeptide(L)'
;MIRRISAAFAGGALGAFIDSFNIWFMGKAGISDLIGLSMKPEFTAPWLYQRMVWGGIWMLLLILPVLNQRAILRGCLFSLLPSAMMLFLVLPGMGKGTFGFGFGTITPAVVIGLNCIYGLVASLWYERAIRNSDGMKNG
;
A
#
# COMPACT_ATOMS: atom_id res chain seq x y z
N MET A 1 -4.58 -22.91 -4.87
CA MET A 1 -5.39 -21.67 -4.97
C MET A 1 -5.43 -20.90 -3.65
N ILE A 2 -5.97 -21.50 -2.58
CA ILE A 2 -6.17 -20.86 -1.26
C ILE A 2 -4.90 -20.18 -0.72
N ARG A 3 -3.75 -20.86 -0.77
CA ARG A 3 -2.48 -20.29 -0.28
C ARG A 3 -2.03 -19.01 -1.02
N ARG A 4 -2.26 -18.94 -2.34
CA ARG A 4 -1.89 -17.75 -3.12
C ARG A 4 -2.79 -16.57 -2.75
N ILE A 5 -4.07 -16.85 -2.54
CA ILE A 5 -5.05 -15.84 -2.10
C ILE A 5 -4.69 -15.34 -0.70
N SER A 6 -4.45 -16.25 0.26
CA SER A 6 -4.10 -15.86 1.62
C SER A 6 -2.76 -15.12 1.68
N ALA A 7 -1.75 -15.55 0.92
CA ALA A 7 -0.46 -14.86 0.84
C ALA A 7 -0.58 -13.46 0.23
N ALA A 8 -1.39 -13.29 -0.82
CA ALA A 8 -1.60 -12.00 -1.47
C ALA A 8 -2.33 -11.03 -0.54
N PHE A 9 -3.42 -11.49 0.10
CA PHE A 9 -4.18 -10.69 1.05
C PHE A 9 -3.36 -10.32 2.28
N ALA A 10 -2.67 -11.29 2.90
CA ALA A 10 -1.83 -11.04 4.07
C ALA A 10 -0.67 -10.10 3.75
N GLY A 11 -0.04 -10.25 2.59
CA GLY A 11 1.01 -9.34 2.12
C GLY A 11 0.49 -7.92 1.93
N GLY A 12 -0.69 -7.77 1.32
CA GLY A 12 -1.36 -6.47 1.18
C GLY A 12 -1.73 -5.84 2.51
N ALA A 13 -2.30 -6.62 3.44
CA ALA A 13 -2.65 -6.12 4.77
C ALA A 13 -1.42 -5.66 5.56
N LEU A 14 -0.31 -6.40 5.49
CA LEU A 14 0.96 -6.02 6.12
C LEU A 14 1.56 -4.76 5.47
N GLY A 15 1.57 -4.68 4.14
CA GLY A 15 2.06 -3.49 3.44
C GLY A 15 1.21 -2.25 3.79
N ALA A 16 -0.11 -2.39 3.86
CA ALA A 16 -1.02 -1.31 4.23
C ALA A 16 -0.86 -0.88 5.70
N PHE A 17 -0.53 -1.82 6.58
CA PHE A 17 -0.15 -1.50 7.96
C PHE A 17 1.13 -0.66 7.99
N ILE A 18 2.18 -1.04 7.26
CA ILE A 18 3.44 -0.29 7.19
C ILE A 18 3.23 1.10 6.58
N ASP A 19 2.46 1.20 5.49
CA ASP A 19 2.05 2.47 4.88
C ASP A 19 1.31 3.38 5.86
N SER A 20 0.33 2.83 6.59
CA SER A 20 -0.47 3.55 7.58
C SER A 20 0.35 3.98 8.80
N PHE A 21 1.31 3.16 9.22
CA PHE A 21 2.23 3.50 10.29
C PHE A 21 3.17 4.63 9.86
N ASN A 22 3.72 4.57 8.64
CA ASN A 22 4.62 5.60 8.12
C ASN A 22 3.93 6.96 8.02
N ILE A 23 2.71 7.02 7.47
CA ILE A 23 2.00 8.30 7.36
C ILE A 23 1.64 8.90 8.73
N TRP A 24 1.25 8.06 9.69
CA TRP A 24 1.00 8.51 11.05
C TRP A 24 2.29 8.99 11.74
N PHE A 25 3.37 8.24 11.61
CA PHE A 25 4.66 8.61 12.19
C PHE A 25 5.17 9.93 11.60
N MET A 26 5.06 10.13 10.28
CA MET A 26 5.39 11.41 9.64
C MET A 26 4.55 12.57 10.19
N GLY A 27 3.26 12.34 10.45
CA GLY A 27 2.38 13.34 11.07
C GLY A 27 2.76 13.66 12.51
N LYS A 28 3.12 12.65 13.31
CA LYS A 28 3.51 12.81 14.72
C LYS A 28 4.91 13.42 14.89
N ALA A 29 5.86 13.03 14.04
CA ALA A 29 7.24 13.52 14.06
C ALA A 29 7.39 14.95 13.50
N GLY A 30 6.31 15.57 13.00
CA GLY A 30 6.34 16.90 12.38
C GLY A 30 6.97 16.91 10.98
N ILE A 31 7.35 15.76 10.43
CA ILE A 31 7.89 15.64 9.06
C ILE A 31 6.85 16.11 8.04
N SER A 32 5.57 15.78 8.26
CA SER A 32 4.47 16.26 7.42
C SER A 32 4.43 17.79 7.35
N ASP A 33 4.64 18.49 8.47
CA ASP A 33 4.66 19.95 8.50
C ASP A 33 5.91 20.52 7.79
N LEU A 34 7.07 19.87 7.94
CA LEU A 34 8.32 20.27 7.29
C LEU A 34 8.27 20.19 5.76
N ILE A 35 7.55 19.20 5.23
CA ILE A 35 7.40 19.01 3.77
C ILE A 35 6.17 19.72 3.20
N GLY A 36 5.44 20.50 4.01
CA GLY A 36 4.25 21.22 3.57
C GLY A 36 3.02 20.34 3.36
N LEU A 37 2.95 19.20 4.05
CA LEU A 37 1.84 18.24 4.02
C LEU A 37 0.97 18.38 5.27
N SER A 38 -0.25 18.90 5.13
CA SER A 38 -1.19 19.08 6.25
C SER A 38 -1.99 17.81 6.62
N MET A 39 -1.65 16.63 6.06
CA MET A 39 -2.31 15.39 6.47
C MET A 39 -1.79 14.90 7.82
N LYS A 40 -2.68 14.90 8.81
CA LYS A 40 -2.43 14.34 10.14
C LYS A 40 -3.53 13.32 10.46
N PRO A 41 -3.43 12.08 9.95
CA PRO A 41 -4.40 11.05 10.28
C PRO A 41 -4.26 10.64 11.74
N GLU A 42 -5.38 10.48 12.42
CA GLU A 42 -5.40 9.87 13.75
C GLU A 42 -5.22 8.36 13.65
N PHE A 43 -4.32 7.80 14.46
CA PHE A 43 -4.07 6.35 14.49
C PHE A 43 -5.13 5.63 15.31
N THR A 44 -6.35 5.62 14.79
CA THR A 44 -7.49 4.93 15.41
C THR A 44 -7.64 3.53 14.82
N ALA A 45 -8.13 2.59 15.64
CA ALA A 45 -8.35 1.21 15.19
C ALA A 45 -9.30 1.11 13.98
N PRO A 46 -10.43 1.85 13.90
CA PRO A 46 -11.31 1.82 12.73
C PRO A 46 -10.62 2.29 11.44
N TRP A 47 -9.83 3.36 11.53
CA TRP A 47 -9.09 3.91 10.38
C TRP A 47 -8.04 2.91 9.86
N LEU A 48 -7.27 2.32 10.78
CA LEU A 48 -6.23 1.34 10.42
C LEU A 48 -6.85 0.06 9.85
N TYR A 49 -7.91 -0.46 10.48
CA TYR A 49 -8.58 -1.68 10.04
C TYR A 49 -9.10 -1.56 8.61
N GLN A 50 -9.77 -0.45 8.30
CA GLN A 50 -10.27 -0.19 6.95
C GLN A 50 -9.14 -0.19 5.92
N ARG A 51 -8.01 0.48 6.21
CA ARG A 51 -6.85 0.52 5.30
C ARG A 51 -6.21 -0.85 5.10
N MET A 52 -6.09 -1.65 6.16
CA MET A 52 -5.53 -3.00 6.08
C MET A 52 -6.41 -3.92 5.22
N VAL A 53 -7.73 -3.86 5.38
CA VAL A 53 -8.68 -4.68 4.58
C VAL A 53 -8.61 -4.29 3.11
N TRP A 54 -8.72 -2.99 2.80
CA TRP A 54 -8.63 -2.52 1.42
C TRP A 54 -7.26 -2.81 0.79
N GLY A 55 -6.17 -2.63 1.54
CA GLY A 55 -4.83 -2.99 1.08
C GLY A 55 -4.67 -4.47 0.78
N GLY A 56 -5.25 -5.33 1.61
CA GLY A 56 -5.32 -6.78 1.33
C GLY A 56 -6.06 -7.08 0.02
N ILE A 57 -7.22 -6.45 -0.20
CA ILE A 57 -8.04 -6.64 -1.40
C ILE A 57 -7.28 -6.18 -2.66
N TRP A 58 -6.66 -5.01 -2.64
CA TRP A 58 -5.90 -4.49 -3.77
C TRP A 58 -4.74 -5.40 -4.17
N MET A 59 -4.07 -6.04 -3.21
CA MET A 59 -2.95 -6.94 -3.51
C MET A 59 -3.35 -8.35 -3.91
N LEU A 60 -4.65 -8.70 -3.93
CA LEU A 60 -5.11 -9.89 -4.63
C LEU A 60 -4.75 -9.87 -6.12
N LEU A 61 -4.50 -8.67 -6.69
CA LEU A 61 -3.96 -8.49 -8.04
C LEU A 61 -2.60 -9.17 -8.24
N LEU A 62 -1.83 -9.43 -7.17
CA LEU A 62 -0.62 -10.25 -7.25
C LEU A 62 -0.91 -11.69 -7.71
N ILE A 63 -2.14 -12.16 -7.70
CA ILE A 63 -2.45 -13.49 -8.22
C ILE A 63 -2.36 -13.51 -9.76
N LEU A 64 -2.53 -12.37 -10.43
CA LEU A 64 -2.41 -12.29 -11.89
C LEU A 64 -0.98 -12.61 -12.36
N PRO A 65 -0.81 -13.34 -13.48
CA PRO A 65 0.49 -13.75 -14.00
C PRO A 65 1.21 -12.62 -14.76
N VAL A 66 1.20 -11.40 -14.21
CA VAL A 66 1.86 -10.22 -14.80
C VAL A 66 3.22 -10.05 -14.11
N LEU A 67 4.31 -9.82 -14.85
CA LEU A 67 5.65 -9.54 -14.30
C LEU A 67 6.18 -10.56 -13.28
N ASN A 68 5.92 -11.86 -13.49
CA ASN A 68 6.29 -12.93 -12.55
C ASN A 68 7.79 -13.02 -12.22
N GLN A 69 8.68 -12.55 -13.11
CA GLN A 69 10.12 -12.55 -12.88
C GLN A 69 10.63 -11.35 -12.06
N ARG A 70 9.82 -10.29 -11.87
CA ARG A 70 10.23 -9.06 -11.19
C ARG A 70 9.24 -8.70 -10.07
N ALA A 71 9.28 -9.46 -8.97
CA ALA A 71 8.39 -9.29 -7.83
C ALA A 71 8.32 -7.83 -7.34
N ILE A 72 9.46 -7.16 -7.20
CA ILE A 72 9.50 -5.77 -6.71
C ILE A 72 8.78 -4.81 -7.66
N LEU A 73 9.09 -4.85 -8.96
CA LEU A 73 8.42 -3.99 -9.97
C LEU A 73 6.92 -4.26 -10.01
N ARG A 74 6.55 -5.53 -9.90
CA ARG A 74 5.17 -5.98 -9.93
C ARG A 74 4.36 -5.43 -8.74
N GLY A 75 4.95 -5.46 -7.55
CA GLY A 75 4.40 -4.84 -6.35
C GLY A 75 4.16 -3.33 -6.53
N CYS A 76 5.18 -2.59 -6.97
CA CYS A 76 5.02 -1.15 -7.18
C CYS A 76 4.07 -0.81 -8.34
N LEU A 77 3.99 -1.65 -9.39
CA LEU A 77 3.02 -1.47 -10.47
C LEU A 77 1.58 -1.61 -9.94
N PHE A 78 1.29 -2.66 -9.18
CA PHE A 78 -0.06 -2.87 -8.64
C PHE A 78 -0.42 -1.85 -7.55
N SER A 79 0.55 -1.28 -6.83
CA SER A 79 0.29 -0.20 -5.87
C SER A 79 -0.04 1.15 -6.53
N LEU A 80 0.22 1.32 -7.83
CA LEU A 80 -0.23 2.51 -8.56
C LEU A 80 -1.76 2.58 -8.70
N LEU A 81 -2.45 1.44 -8.70
CA LEU A 81 -3.92 1.40 -8.74
C LEU A 81 -4.57 2.00 -7.48
N PRO A 82 -4.24 1.56 -6.25
CA PRO A 82 -4.72 2.22 -5.04
C PRO A 82 -4.20 3.66 -4.93
N SER A 83 -3.01 3.98 -5.45
CA SER A 83 -2.53 5.37 -5.54
C SER A 83 -3.44 6.23 -6.41
N ALA A 84 -3.81 5.74 -7.59
CA ALA A 84 -4.73 6.43 -8.50
C ALA A 84 -6.10 6.60 -7.85
N MET A 85 -6.65 5.55 -7.23
CA MET A 85 -7.91 5.64 -6.48
C MET A 85 -7.83 6.71 -5.38
N MET A 86 -6.73 6.74 -4.62
CA MET A 86 -6.52 7.74 -3.57
C MET A 86 -6.49 9.16 -4.15
N LEU A 87 -5.72 9.40 -5.22
CA LEU A 87 -5.52 10.72 -5.81
C LEU A 87 -6.73 11.25 -6.60
N PHE A 88 -7.49 10.38 -7.25
CA PHE A 88 -8.59 10.76 -8.14
C PHE A 88 -9.98 10.58 -7.55
N LEU A 89 -10.17 9.73 -6.53
CA LEU A 89 -11.48 9.46 -5.95
C LEU A 89 -11.55 9.84 -4.47
N VAL A 90 -10.61 9.38 -3.65
CA VAL A 90 -10.67 9.58 -2.19
C VAL A 90 -10.37 11.02 -1.79
N LEU A 91 -9.25 11.59 -2.27
CA LEU A 91 -8.86 12.97 -1.93
C LEU A 91 -9.83 14.02 -2.48
N PRO A 92 -10.34 13.90 -3.74
CA PRO A 92 -11.40 14.78 -4.22
C PRO A 92 -12.69 14.65 -3.43
N GLY A 93 -13.07 13.42 -3.05
CA GLY A 93 -14.24 13.16 -2.20
C GLY A 93 -14.13 13.78 -0.80
N MET A 94 -12.91 13.99 -0.29
CA MET A 94 -12.65 14.74 0.95
C MET A 94 -12.66 16.27 0.77
N GLY A 95 -12.99 16.78 -0.43
CA GLY A 95 -13.01 18.21 -0.74
C GLY A 95 -11.62 18.83 -0.91
N LYS A 96 -10.58 18.01 -1.14
CA LYS A 96 -9.17 18.45 -1.14
C LYS A 96 -8.59 18.63 -2.55
N GLY A 97 -9.46 18.59 -3.56
CA GLY A 97 -9.12 18.73 -4.97
C GLY A 97 -8.48 17.48 -5.58
N THR A 98 -8.49 17.40 -6.91
CA THR A 98 -7.75 16.39 -7.68
C THR A 98 -6.29 16.43 -7.28
N PHE A 99 -5.67 15.26 -7.06
CA PHE A 99 -4.30 15.10 -6.56
C PHE A 99 -4.07 15.52 -5.08
N GLY A 100 -5.11 16.01 -4.39
CA GLY A 100 -5.01 16.34 -2.97
C GLY A 100 -4.14 17.56 -2.69
N PHE A 101 -3.98 18.48 -3.65
CA PHE A 101 -3.22 19.72 -3.45
C PHE A 101 -3.74 20.58 -2.29
N GLY A 102 -4.99 20.39 -1.86
CA GLY A 102 -5.53 20.98 -0.63
C GLY A 102 -4.88 20.49 0.67
N PHE A 103 -4.02 19.47 0.62
CA PHE A 103 -3.15 19.06 1.72
C PHE A 103 -1.68 19.42 1.52
N GLY A 104 -1.30 19.96 0.36
CA GLY A 104 0.08 20.26 0.01
C GLY A 104 0.42 19.85 -1.42
N THR A 105 1.31 20.59 -2.09
CA THR A 105 1.77 20.26 -3.45
C THR A 105 2.55 18.94 -3.50
N ILE A 106 3.12 18.52 -2.37
CA ILE A 106 3.88 17.27 -2.23
C ILE A 106 3.00 16.02 -2.06
N THR A 107 1.69 16.18 -1.83
CA THR A 107 0.77 15.08 -1.53
C THR A 107 0.83 13.93 -2.55
N PRO A 108 0.85 14.17 -3.87
CA PRO A 108 0.95 13.09 -4.86
C PRO A 108 2.23 12.26 -4.73
N ALA A 109 3.35 12.93 -4.50
CA ALA A 109 4.65 12.27 -4.37
C ALA A 109 4.67 11.39 -3.11
N VAL A 110 4.12 11.89 -1.98
CA VAL A 110 4.01 11.12 -0.74
C VAL A 110 3.09 9.91 -0.92
N VAL A 111 1.92 10.10 -1.54
CA VAL A 111 0.97 9.01 -1.79
C VAL A 111 1.60 7.91 -2.66
N ILE A 112 2.26 8.28 -3.75
CA ILE A 112 2.91 7.30 -4.64
C ILE A 112 4.09 6.61 -3.93
N GLY A 113 4.91 7.37 -3.19
CA GLY A 113 6.05 6.84 -2.46
C GLY A 113 5.65 5.82 -1.39
N LEU A 114 4.70 6.19 -0.54
CA LEU A 114 4.20 5.29 0.51
C LEU A 114 3.49 4.06 -0.08
N ASN A 115 2.70 4.24 -1.15
CA ASN A 115 2.10 3.11 -1.84
C ASN A 115 3.13 2.17 -2.48
N CYS A 116 4.25 2.67 -3.02
CA CYS A 116 5.30 1.79 -3.56
C CYS A 116 5.99 1.00 -2.43
N ILE A 117 6.15 1.57 -1.22
CA ILE A 117 6.58 0.79 -0.03
C ILE A 117 5.58 -0.32 0.25
N TYR A 118 4.28 0.00 0.25
CA TYR A 118 3.22 -1.00 0.43
C TYR A 118 3.26 -2.11 -0.63
N GLY A 119 3.39 -1.75 -1.91
CA GLY A 119 3.48 -2.71 -3.02
C GLY A 119 4.72 -3.60 -2.93
N LEU A 120 5.86 -3.01 -2.54
CA LEU A 120 7.12 -3.73 -2.32
C LEU A 120 6.98 -4.76 -1.20
N VAL A 121 6.46 -4.36 -0.04
CA VAL A 121 6.23 -5.26 1.10
C VAL A 121 5.27 -6.38 0.71
N ALA A 122 4.15 -6.04 0.07
CA ALA A 122 3.14 -7.02 -0.31
C ALA A 122 3.68 -8.05 -1.31
N SER A 123 4.47 -7.62 -2.29
CA SER A 123 5.03 -8.54 -3.28
C SER A 123 6.16 -9.41 -2.72
N LEU A 124 7.01 -8.87 -1.84
CA LEU A 124 8.05 -9.66 -1.17
C LEU A 124 7.44 -10.73 -0.27
N TRP A 125 6.40 -10.36 0.49
CA TRP A 125 5.65 -11.31 1.31
C TRP A 125 5.04 -12.44 0.47
N TYR A 126 4.35 -12.06 -0.62
CA TYR A 126 3.73 -13.01 -1.54
C TYR A 126 4.74 -13.98 -2.16
N GLU A 127 5.87 -13.47 -2.68
CA GLU A 127 6.90 -14.30 -3.30
C GLU A 127 7.50 -15.27 -2.28
N ARG A 128 7.81 -14.82 -1.07
CA ARG A 128 8.40 -15.65 -0.02
C ARG A 128 7.43 -16.75 0.45
N ALA A 129 6.16 -16.40 0.65
CA ALA A 129 5.11 -17.33 1.06
C ALA A 129 4.82 -18.40 0.00
N ILE A 130 5.06 -18.10 -1.28
CA ILE A 130 4.91 -19.09 -2.36
C ILE A 130 6.15 -19.93 -2.54
N ARG A 131 7.36 -19.33 -2.58
CA ARG A 131 8.62 -20.05 -2.75
C ARG A 131 8.88 -21.09 -1.65
N ASN A 132 8.58 -20.76 -0.39
CA ASN A 132 8.83 -21.67 0.74
C ASN A 132 8.09 -23.01 0.61
N SER A 133 6.97 -23.09 -0.13
CA SER A 133 6.29 -24.37 -0.31
C SER A 133 6.88 -25.25 -1.40
N ASP A 134 7.48 -24.64 -2.42
CA ASP A 134 7.99 -25.39 -3.57
C ASP A 134 9.29 -26.11 -3.17
N GLY A 135 10.04 -25.54 -2.20
CA GLY A 135 11.13 -26.22 -1.51
C GLY A 135 10.69 -27.41 -0.64
N MET A 136 9.47 -27.40 -0.09
CA MET A 136 8.93 -28.53 0.70
C MET A 136 8.40 -29.69 -0.15
N LYS A 137 8.17 -29.49 -1.46
CA LYS A 137 7.75 -30.57 -2.36
C LYS A 137 8.93 -31.35 -2.96
N ASN A 138 10.15 -30.86 -2.79
CA ASN A 138 11.36 -31.40 -3.41
C ASN A 138 12.39 -31.91 -2.38
N GLY A 139 11.99 -32.10 -1.12
CA GLY A 139 12.79 -32.73 -0.06
C GLY A 139 12.04 -33.93 0.49
#